data_AF-A0A7V4NK98-F1
#
_entry.id   AF-A0A7V4NK98-F1
#
_cell.length_a   1.000
_cell.length_b   1.000
_cell.length_c   1.000
_cell.angle_alpha   90.00
_cell.angle_beta   90.00
_cell.angle_gamma   90.00
#
_symmetry.space_group_name_H-M   'P 1'
#
loop_
_entity.id
_entity.type
_entity.pdbx_description
1 polymer ?
#
loop_
_entity_poly.entity_id
_entity_poly.type
_entity_poly.pdbx_seq_one_letter_code
_entity_poly.pdbx_strand_id
1 'polypeptide(L)'
;MVRCTPLVGTDVRRWPRRGWRRVRDRPRGAYPREPGPAPETLTCPADGPACGVMRSNVGIAPRSVKPTVPDPPRSRHTSPLPPSPSPTVPPRPALPALVHAILLAPGILRAQAAGSPAWLQGDGATRTVEVRLTAAPAPAGPAINGEREGGVQLVVPRGWTVKWTWVNGDSAARHSLVVMQEREKLPSEAGRPAFTNAVTRQPLAGMEPGRTDVTTFVAEDAGWYWLLCGVPGHAIAGEYLGLKVDAEATAPSLVRTRPAGP
;
A
#
# COMPACT_ATOMS: atom_id res chain seq x y z
N MET A 1 -24.63 20.63 -38.55
CA MET A 1 -24.60 19.88 -37.27
C MET A 1 -23.32 19.06 -37.33
N VAL A 2 -22.31 19.19 -36.48
CA VAL A 2 -22.23 19.37 -35.02
C VAL A 2 -21.20 20.46 -34.70
N ARG A 3 -21.51 21.30 -33.71
CA ARG A 3 -20.63 22.36 -33.18
C ARG A 3 -19.59 21.75 -32.25
N CYS A 4 -18.30 22.06 -32.45
CA CYS A 4 -17.29 21.91 -31.41
C CYS A 4 -17.13 23.25 -30.69
N THR A 5 -17.42 23.26 -29.40
CA THR A 5 -17.20 24.40 -28.50
C THR A 5 -15.92 24.14 -27.71
N PRO A 6 -14.96 25.07 -27.63
CA PRO A 6 -13.86 24.97 -26.69
C PRO A 6 -14.29 25.50 -25.31
N LEU A 7 -14.08 24.72 -24.26
CA LEU A 7 -14.13 25.21 -22.88
C LEU A 7 -12.72 25.58 -22.43
N VAL A 8 -12.59 26.85 -22.06
CA VAL A 8 -11.45 27.49 -21.40
C VAL A 8 -11.56 27.24 -19.88
N GLY A 9 -10.42 27.03 -19.20
CA GLY A 9 -10.27 27.50 -17.82
C GLY A 9 -9.86 26.50 -16.73
N THR A 10 -8.55 26.48 -16.44
CA THR A 10 -7.91 26.60 -15.09
C THR A 10 -8.44 25.80 -13.89
N ASP A 11 -7.57 24.97 -13.27
CA ASP A 11 -7.14 25.09 -11.86
C ASP A 11 -5.96 24.15 -11.57
N VAL A 12 -4.73 24.69 -11.47
CA VAL A 12 -3.54 23.93 -11.05
C VAL A 12 -3.25 24.31 -9.61
N ARG A 13 -3.75 23.53 -8.65
CA ARG A 13 -3.47 23.77 -7.23
C ARG A 13 -2.06 23.30 -6.85
N ARG A 14 -1.29 24.31 -6.41
CA ARG A 14 -0.10 24.31 -5.56
C ARG A 14 0.14 23.03 -4.73
N TRP A 15 1.32 22.45 -4.95
CA TRP A 15 2.04 21.62 -3.98
C TRP A 15 2.94 22.51 -3.08
N PRO A 16 3.03 22.28 -1.76
CA PRO A 16 3.97 23.00 -0.91
C PRO A 16 5.39 22.41 -1.00
N ARG A 17 6.37 23.27 -1.32
CA ARG A 17 7.80 22.97 -1.19
C ARG A 17 8.19 22.94 0.29
N ARG A 18 8.70 21.80 0.78
CA ARG A 18 9.46 21.71 2.04
C ARG A 18 10.96 21.59 1.74
N GLY A 19 11.74 22.09 2.68
CA GLY A 19 13.05 22.68 2.44
C GLY A 19 14.19 21.72 2.20
N TRP A 20 15.11 22.15 1.34
CA TRP A 20 16.43 21.56 1.17
C TRP A 20 17.44 22.38 1.99
N ARG A 21 18.11 21.72 2.94
CA ARG A 21 19.30 22.28 3.61
C ARG A 21 20.46 22.30 2.62
N ARG A 22 21.20 23.40 2.60
CA ARG A 22 22.48 23.54 1.89
C ARG A 22 23.52 22.64 2.55
N VAL A 23 24.04 21.66 1.81
CA VAL A 23 25.35 21.07 2.07
C VAL A 23 26.34 21.78 1.14
N ARG A 24 27.33 22.45 1.74
CA ARG A 24 28.48 23.02 1.02
C ARG A 24 29.62 22.01 1.00
N ASP A 25 30.32 22.06 -0.14
CA ASP A 25 31.73 21.74 -0.40
C ASP A 25 32.21 20.29 -0.32
N ARG A 26 32.34 19.66 -1.50
CA ARG A 26 33.46 18.76 -1.85
C ARG A 26 33.89 18.97 -3.32
N PRO A 27 35.20 18.84 -3.63
CA PRO A 27 35.78 19.22 -4.92
C PRO A 27 35.52 18.20 -6.04
N ARG A 28 35.49 18.72 -7.26
CA ARG A 28 35.21 18.01 -8.53
C ARG A 28 36.38 17.09 -8.91
N GLY A 29 36.10 15.79 -8.99
CA GLY A 29 36.91 14.80 -9.71
C GLY A 29 36.21 14.41 -11.01
N ALA A 30 36.96 14.38 -12.10
CA ALA A 30 36.50 14.25 -13.48
C ALA A 30 35.93 12.85 -13.82
N TYR A 31 34.83 12.83 -14.57
CA TYR A 31 34.48 11.74 -15.48
C TYR A 31 34.11 12.33 -16.85
N PRO A 32 34.64 11.80 -17.96
CA PRO A 32 34.30 12.29 -19.30
C PRO A 32 32.85 11.92 -19.65
N ARG A 33 32.12 12.88 -20.23
CA ARG A 33 30.78 12.67 -20.81
C ARG A 33 30.94 12.20 -22.25
N GLU A 34 30.35 11.07 -22.57
CA GLU A 34 30.11 10.69 -23.97
C GLU A 34 29.04 11.62 -24.60
N PRO A 35 29.18 11.99 -25.88
CA PRO A 35 28.19 12.81 -26.56
C PRO A 35 26.95 11.99 -26.92
N GLY A 36 25.79 12.41 -26.41
CA GLY A 36 24.49 11.91 -26.84
C GLY A 36 24.17 12.35 -28.28
N PRO A 37 23.28 11.61 -28.98
CA PRO A 37 22.96 11.88 -30.38
C PRO A 37 22.23 13.23 -30.57
N ALA A 38 22.51 13.86 -31.70
CA ALA A 38 21.93 15.14 -32.11
C ALA A 38 20.41 15.03 -32.37
N PRO A 39 19.62 16.08 -32.10
CA PRO A 39 18.19 16.08 -32.35
C PRO A 39 17.90 16.17 -33.86
N GLU A 40 17.07 15.25 -34.35
CA GLU A 40 16.50 15.30 -35.70
C GLU A 40 15.62 16.56 -35.86
N THR A 41 15.91 17.31 -36.92
CA THR A 41 15.17 18.48 -37.37
C THR A 41 13.81 18.08 -37.93
N LEU A 42 12.73 18.48 -37.24
CA LEU A 42 11.37 18.48 -37.78
C LEU A 42 11.21 19.65 -38.77
N THR A 43 11.22 19.35 -40.06
CA THR A 43 10.77 20.26 -41.12
C THR A 43 9.24 20.29 -41.20
N CYS A 44 8.64 21.47 -41.10
CA CYS A 44 7.23 21.71 -41.43
C CYS A 44 7.06 21.88 -42.95
N PRO A 45 6.01 21.32 -43.57
CA PRO A 45 5.66 21.63 -44.95
C PRO A 45 5.06 23.04 -45.04
N ALA A 46 5.51 23.79 -46.05
CA ALA A 46 4.96 25.07 -46.46
C ALA A 46 3.59 24.83 -47.10
N ASP A 47 2.54 25.44 -46.52
CA ASP A 47 1.36 26.02 -47.21
C ASP A 47 0.25 26.30 -46.18
N GLY A 48 0.14 27.55 -45.74
CA GLY A 48 -0.94 28.03 -44.85
C GLY A 48 -0.71 29.46 -44.35
N PRO A 49 -1.74 30.33 -44.23
CA PRO A 49 -1.56 31.78 -44.28
C PRO A 49 -1.16 32.43 -42.95
N ALA A 50 -0.17 33.33 -43.05
CA ALA A 50 0.11 34.52 -42.22
C ALA A 50 -0.15 34.44 -40.69
N CYS A 51 0.92 34.20 -39.92
CA CYS A 51 0.97 34.60 -38.51
C CYS A 51 1.02 36.13 -38.39
N GLY A 52 -0.08 36.71 -37.93
CA GLY A 52 -0.15 38.11 -37.51
C GLY A 52 0.70 38.37 -36.26
N VAL A 53 1.52 39.41 -36.35
CA VAL A 53 2.30 40.02 -35.26
C VAL A 53 1.34 40.54 -34.18
N MET A 54 1.40 40.02 -32.95
CA MET A 54 0.83 40.69 -31.78
C MET A 54 1.93 41.29 -30.92
N ARG A 55 1.79 42.61 -30.72
CA ARG A 55 2.65 43.49 -29.94
C ARG A 55 2.57 43.17 -28.45
N SER A 56 3.73 43.25 -27.79
CA SER A 56 3.87 43.17 -26.34
C SER A 56 3.19 44.34 -25.64
N ASN A 57 2.31 44.05 -24.69
CA ASN A 57 1.84 45.04 -23.71
C ASN A 57 2.61 44.87 -22.39
N VAL A 58 3.27 45.96 -22.01
CA VAL A 58 3.94 46.19 -20.73
C VAL A 58 2.89 46.20 -19.62
N GLY A 59 3.05 45.30 -18.64
CA GLY A 59 2.18 45.17 -17.46
C GLY A 59 2.95 45.42 -16.16
N ILE A 60 2.45 46.39 -15.41
CA ILE A 60 2.99 47.04 -14.21
C ILE A 60 3.27 46.07 -13.04
N ALA A 61 4.39 46.27 -12.34
CA ALA A 61 4.79 45.51 -11.15
C ALA A 61 3.93 45.88 -9.92
N PRO A 62 3.53 44.91 -9.07
CA PRO A 62 2.82 45.21 -7.83
C PRO A 62 3.79 45.69 -6.72
N ARG A 63 3.37 46.72 -5.99
CA ARG A 63 4.05 47.27 -4.82
C ARG A 63 4.11 46.23 -3.69
N SER A 64 5.28 46.14 -3.05
CA SER A 64 5.54 45.30 -1.88
C SER A 64 4.88 45.90 -0.64
N VAL A 65 3.94 45.20 -0.02
CA VAL A 65 3.38 45.55 1.29
C VAL A 65 4.05 44.66 2.33
N LYS A 66 4.71 45.31 3.31
CA LYS A 66 5.41 44.65 4.42
C LYS A 66 4.36 44.20 5.45
N PRO A 67 4.37 42.95 5.93
CA PRO A 67 3.45 42.51 6.97
C PRO A 67 3.89 43.05 8.33
N THR A 68 2.99 43.79 8.99
CA THR A 68 3.13 44.22 10.39
C THR A 68 2.78 43.06 11.30
N VAL A 69 3.72 42.63 12.14
CA VAL A 69 3.50 41.61 13.17
C VAL A 69 2.92 42.30 14.41
N PRO A 70 1.79 41.85 14.98
CA PRO A 70 1.28 42.40 16.24
C PRO A 70 2.09 41.88 17.43
N ASP A 71 2.30 42.76 18.41
CA ASP A 71 3.03 42.47 19.66
C ASP A 71 2.36 41.38 20.50
N PRO A 72 3.13 40.59 21.26
CA PRO A 72 2.58 39.58 22.16
C PRO A 72 1.91 40.23 23.40
N PRO A 73 0.82 39.65 23.92
CA PRO A 73 0.15 40.18 25.09
C PRO A 73 1.01 39.99 26.36
N ARG A 74 1.04 41.05 27.16
CA ARG A 74 1.69 41.17 28.47
C ARG A 74 1.15 40.11 29.45
N SER A 75 2.05 39.34 30.05
CA SER A 75 1.77 38.36 31.10
C SER A 75 1.14 39.01 32.32
N ARG A 76 -0.08 38.60 32.68
CA ARG A 76 -0.72 38.96 33.95
C ARG A 76 -0.19 38.04 35.05
N HIS A 77 0.30 38.63 36.12
CA HIS A 77 0.58 37.93 37.37
C HIS A 77 -0.73 37.45 37.99
N THR A 78 -0.94 36.15 38.02
CA THR A 78 -1.99 35.50 38.83
C THR A 78 -1.40 35.08 40.17
N SER A 79 -2.00 35.58 41.25
CA SER A 79 -1.73 35.18 42.63
C SER A 79 -1.97 33.67 42.85
N PRO A 80 -1.25 33.02 43.79
CA PRO A 80 -1.48 31.62 44.12
C PRO A 80 -2.78 31.44 44.92
N LEU A 81 -3.57 30.43 44.56
CA LEU A 81 -4.73 29.94 45.31
C LEU A 81 -4.30 29.20 46.59
N PRO A 82 -5.11 29.20 47.65
CA PRO A 82 -4.85 28.41 48.86
C PRO A 82 -5.00 26.90 48.58
N PRO A 83 -4.30 26.03 49.33
CA PRO A 83 -4.38 24.59 49.16
C PRO A 83 -5.72 24.02 49.62
N SER A 84 -6.31 23.14 48.82
CA SER A 84 -7.50 22.35 49.17
C SER A 84 -7.21 21.36 50.31
N PRO A 85 -8.18 21.08 51.21
CA PRO A 85 -8.05 20.02 52.20
C PRO A 85 -8.09 18.63 51.54
N SER A 86 -7.21 17.74 51.98
CA SER A 86 -7.15 16.34 51.52
C SER A 86 -8.38 15.54 51.96
N PRO A 87 -8.89 14.61 51.14
CA PRO A 87 -9.96 13.71 51.56
C PRO A 87 -9.42 12.66 52.54
N THR A 88 -10.07 12.55 53.70
CA THR A 88 -9.84 11.51 54.70
C THR A 88 -10.25 10.15 54.14
N VAL A 89 -9.28 9.25 53.95
CA VAL A 89 -9.51 7.86 53.52
C VAL A 89 -9.91 7.03 54.75
N PRO A 90 -11.08 6.34 54.77
CA PRO A 90 -11.42 5.42 55.85
C PRO A 90 -10.56 4.14 55.78
N PRO A 91 -10.27 3.49 56.93
CA PRO A 91 -9.48 2.28 56.96
C PRO A 91 -10.22 1.12 56.29
N ARG A 92 -9.56 0.46 55.34
CA ARG A 92 -10.04 -0.77 54.69
C ARG A 92 -9.94 -1.95 55.67
N PRO A 93 -10.98 -2.78 55.83
CA PRO A 93 -10.84 -4.03 56.55
C PRO A 93 -9.94 -5.00 55.75
N ALA A 94 -8.97 -5.59 56.44
CA ALA A 94 -8.09 -6.60 55.89
C ALA A 94 -8.87 -7.89 55.62
N LEU A 95 -8.97 -8.28 54.35
CA LEU A 95 -9.41 -9.63 53.96
C LEU A 95 -8.17 -10.53 53.92
N PRO A 96 -8.21 -11.75 54.51
CA PRO A 96 -7.10 -12.67 54.47
C PRO A 96 -6.85 -13.14 53.03
N ALA A 97 -5.60 -13.05 52.61
CA ALA A 97 -5.12 -13.50 51.32
C ALA A 97 -5.21 -15.03 51.23
N LEU A 98 -6.22 -15.53 50.50
CA LEU A 98 -6.20 -16.91 49.99
C LEU A 98 -5.62 -16.88 48.57
N VAL A 99 -4.30 -16.89 48.49
CA VAL A 99 -3.58 -17.04 47.22
C VAL A 99 -3.66 -18.51 46.79
N HIS A 100 -4.73 -18.88 46.10
CA HIS A 100 -4.69 -20.05 45.22
C HIS A 100 -4.02 -19.62 43.92
N ALA A 101 -2.71 -19.90 43.82
CA ALA A 101 -1.98 -19.81 42.56
C ALA A 101 -2.43 -20.94 41.64
N ILE A 102 -3.54 -20.73 40.93
CA ILE A 102 -3.84 -21.49 39.71
C ILE A 102 -3.10 -20.77 38.59
N LEU A 103 -1.95 -21.31 38.19
CA LEU A 103 -1.28 -20.99 36.93
C LEU A 103 -2.14 -21.50 35.77
N LEU A 104 -3.26 -20.81 35.50
CA LEU A 104 -3.92 -20.85 34.21
C LEU A 104 -3.05 -20.01 33.27
N ALA A 105 -2.13 -20.67 32.58
CA ALA A 105 -1.52 -20.09 31.39
C ALA A 105 -2.68 -19.63 30.48
N PRO A 106 -2.78 -18.35 30.10
CA PRO A 106 -3.74 -17.94 29.10
C PRO A 106 -3.26 -18.54 27.78
N GLY A 107 -3.73 -19.74 27.46
CA GLY A 107 -3.81 -20.17 26.08
C GLY A 107 -4.73 -19.17 25.39
N ILE A 108 -4.14 -18.17 24.74
CA ILE A 108 -4.88 -17.19 23.94
C ILE A 108 -5.60 -18.00 22.87
N LEU A 109 -6.89 -18.24 23.09
CA LEU A 109 -7.72 -18.94 22.14
C LEU A 109 -7.77 -18.06 20.89
N ARG A 110 -7.06 -18.47 19.83
CA ARG A 110 -7.17 -17.85 18.52
C ARG A 110 -8.63 -17.97 18.09
N ALA A 111 -9.36 -16.86 18.12
CA ALA A 111 -10.72 -16.79 17.64
C ALA A 111 -10.69 -16.90 16.11
N GLN A 112 -10.75 -18.14 15.61
CA GLN A 112 -10.97 -18.41 14.19
C GLN A 112 -12.42 -18.08 13.88
N ALA A 113 -12.66 -17.19 12.92
CA ALA A 113 -14.01 -16.98 12.41
C ALA A 113 -14.53 -18.31 11.88
N ALA A 114 -15.68 -18.77 12.38
CA ALA A 114 -16.30 -20.02 11.96
C ALA A 114 -16.42 -20.06 10.43
N GLY A 115 -15.92 -21.12 9.80
CA GLY A 115 -15.92 -21.29 8.34
C GLY A 115 -14.66 -20.80 7.60
N SER A 116 -13.64 -20.30 8.30
CA SER A 116 -12.34 -19.99 7.66
C SER A 116 -11.59 -21.28 7.28
N PRO A 117 -10.99 -21.37 6.08
CA PRO A 117 -10.22 -22.55 5.71
C PRO A 117 -8.96 -22.67 6.56
N ALA A 118 -8.46 -23.90 6.76
CA ALA A 118 -7.31 -24.17 7.63
C ALA A 118 -6.02 -23.42 7.24
N TRP A 119 -5.92 -22.98 5.98
CA TRP A 119 -4.81 -22.21 5.45
C TRP A 119 -4.90 -20.70 5.76
N LEU A 120 -5.98 -20.21 6.40
CA LEU A 120 -6.19 -18.82 6.79
C LEU A 120 -6.52 -18.72 8.28
N GLN A 121 -5.65 -18.08 9.06
CA GLN A 121 -5.84 -17.91 10.49
C GLN A 121 -5.64 -16.46 10.91
N GLY A 122 -6.67 -15.88 11.54
CA GLY A 122 -6.61 -14.53 12.11
C GLY A 122 -6.34 -14.54 13.61
N ASP A 123 -5.59 -13.55 14.06
CA ASP A 123 -5.41 -13.21 15.47
C ASP A 123 -5.67 -11.71 15.67
N GLY A 124 -6.84 -11.40 16.22
CA GLY A 124 -7.27 -10.03 16.49
C GLY A 124 -6.48 -9.34 17.61
N ALA A 125 -5.91 -10.09 18.55
CA ALA A 125 -5.14 -9.52 19.65
C ALA A 125 -3.79 -9.00 19.16
N THR A 126 -3.15 -9.74 18.25
CA THR A 126 -1.86 -9.35 17.64
C THR A 126 -2.01 -8.66 16.29
N ARG A 127 -3.24 -8.46 15.80
CA ARG A 127 -3.56 -7.92 14.47
C ARG A 127 -2.75 -8.59 13.37
N THR A 128 -2.72 -9.92 13.42
CA THR A 128 -1.95 -10.75 12.51
C THR A 128 -2.87 -11.70 11.76
N VAL A 129 -2.59 -11.89 10.47
CA VAL A 129 -3.16 -12.98 9.69
C VAL A 129 -2.02 -13.89 9.22
N GLU A 130 -2.15 -15.18 9.50
CA GLU A 130 -1.28 -16.22 8.98
C GLU A 130 -1.99 -16.87 7.78
N VAL A 131 -1.31 -16.89 6.64
CA VAL A 131 -1.85 -17.44 5.40
C VAL A 131 -0.87 -18.41 4.76
N ARG A 132 -1.31 -19.63 4.48
CA ARG A 132 -0.54 -20.64 3.75
C ARG A 132 -1.06 -20.76 2.33
N LEU A 133 -0.19 -20.61 1.34
CA LEU A 133 -0.55 -20.54 -0.07
C LEU A 133 0.32 -21.54 -0.82
N THR A 134 -0.31 -22.49 -1.49
CA THR A 134 0.35 -23.54 -2.25
C THR A 134 -0.06 -23.45 -3.71
N ALA A 135 0.90 -23.19 -4.60
CA ALA A 135 0.71 -23.42 -6.03
C ALA A 135 0.72 -24.93 -6.31
N ALA A 136 -0.23 -25.40 -7.10
CA ALA A 136 -0.29 -26.79 -7.54
C ALA A 136 -0.98 -26.90 -8.90
N PRO A 137 -0.76 -28.00 -9.65
CA PRO A 137 -1.53 -28.30 -10.85
C PRO A 137 -3.02 -28.40 -10.53
N ALA A 138 -3.86 -27.90 -11.44
CA ALA A 138 -5.30 -28.17 -11.44
C ALA A 138 -5.80 -28.41 -12.89
N PRO A 139 -7.01 -29.00 -13.09
CA PRO A 139 -7.47 -29.39 -14.42
C PRO A 139 -7.51 -28.26 -15.46
N ALA A 140 -7.77 -27.02 -15.03
CA ALA A 140 -7.84 -25.84 -15.90
C ALA A 140 -6.52 -25.03 -15.96
N GLY A 141 -5.41 -25.58 -15.45
CA GLY A 141 -4.13 -24.90 -15.28
C GLY A 141 -3.76 -24.73 -13.80
N PRO A 142 -2.59 -24.13 -13.49
CA PRO A 142 -2.13 -23.99 -12.11
C PRO A 142 -3.11 -23.18 -11.25
N ALA A 143 -3.13 -23.49 -9.96
CA ALA A 143 -4.04 -22.92 -8.97
C ALA A 143 -3.33 -22.65 -7.64
N ILE A 144 -3.83 -21.66 -6.88
CA ILE A 144 -3.35 -21.36 -5.54
C ILE A 144 -4.36 -21.91 -4.54
N ASN A 145 -3.96 -22.91 -3.75
CA ASN A 145 -4.85 -23.66 -2.85
C ASN A 145 -6.09 -24.25 -3.56
N GLY A 146 -5.97 -24.58 -4.85
CA GLY A 146 -7.07 -25.06 -5.70
C GLY A 146 -7.97 -23.95 -6.25
N GLU A 147 -7.74 -22.69 -5.88
CA GLU A 147 -8.49 -21.53 -6.35
C GLU A 147 -7.79 -20.88 -7.55
N ARG A 148 -8.60 -20.33 -8.46
CA ARG A 148 -8.15 -19.80 -9.76
C ARG A 148 -8.96 -18.59 -10.16
N GLU A 149 -8.44 -17.80 -11.09
CA GLU A 149 -9.14 -16.74 -11.80
C GLU A 149 -9.81 -15.72 -10.87
N GLY A 150 -9.22 -15.49 -9.69
CA GLY A 150 -9.79 -14.60 -8.70
C GLY A 150 -11.08 -15.11 -8.07
N GLY A 151 -11.42 -16.40 -8.19
CA GLY A 151 -12.62 -17.06 -7.66
C GLY A 151 -12.81 -16.95 -6.13
N VAL A 152 -11.77 -16.49 -5.43
CA VAL A 152 -11.86 -16.02 -4.06
C VAL A 152 -11.18 -14.66 -3.88
N GLN A 153 -11.74 -13.90 -2.95
CA GLN A 153 -11.18 -12.68 -2.41
C GLN A 153 -10.75 -12.93 -0.96
N LEU A 154 -9.46 -12.88 -0.68
CA LEU A 154 -8.92 -12.80 0.67
C LEU A 154 -9.14 -11.38 1.20
N VAL A 155 -9.92 -11.22 2.26
CA VAL A 155 -10.13 -9.93 2.93
C VAL A 155 -9.20 -9.86 4.14
N VAL A 156 -8.42 -8.79 4.22
CA VAL A 156 -7.51 -8.50 5.34
C VAL A 156 -7.84 -7.13 5.92
N PRO A 157 -8.03 -6.99 7.25
CA PRO A 157 -8.16 -5.69 7.86
C PRO A 157 -6.96 -4.77 7.60
N ARG A 158 -7.22 -3.50 7.32
CA ARG A 158 -6.15 -2.50 7.13
C ARG A 158 -5.27 -2.40 8.39
N GLY A 159 -3.97 -2.31 8.16
CA GLY A 159 -2.94 -2.18 9.19
C GLY A 159 -2.58 -3.50 9.88
N TRP A 160 -3.14 -4.63 9.45
CA TRP A 160 -2.75 -5.93 9.97
C TRP A 160 -1.45 -6.43 9.33
N THR A 161 -0.72 -7.21 10.11
CA THR A 161 0.47 -7.93 9.65
C THR A 161 0.04 -9.22 8.96
N VAL A 162 0.40 -9.38 7.70
CA VAL A 162 0.20 -10.60 6.93
C VAL A 162 1.49 -11.41 6.97
N LYS A 163 1.45 -12.56 7.64
CA LYS A 163 2.51 -13.56 7.62
C LYS A 163 2.13 -14.62 6.62
N TRP A 164 2.81 -14.69 5.48
CA TRP A 164 2.51 -15.74 4.51
C TRP A 164 3.55 -16.86 4.52
N THR A 165 3.11 -18.04 4.14
CA THR A 165 3.97 -19.18 3.76
C THR A 165 3.56 -19.59 2.35
N TRP A 166 4.42 -19.30 1.38
CA TRP A 166 4.28 -19.74 0.01
C TRP A 166 4.96 -21.10 -0.19
N VAL A 167 4.29 -22.02 -0.87
CA VAL A 167 4.85 -23.32 -1.26
C VAL A 167 4.62 -23.50 -2.76
N ASN A 168 5.68 -23.77 -3.52
CA ASN A 168 5.52 -24.36 -4.84
C ASN A 168 5.31 -25.87 -4.66
N GLY A 169 4.05 -26.31 -4.69
CA GLY A 169 3.66 -27.73 -4.62
C GLY A 169 3.57 -28.41 -5.98
N ASP A 170 3.79 -27.68 -7.07
CA ASP A 170 3.92 -28.25 -8.41
C ASP A 170 5.28 -28.95 -8.55
N SER A 171 5.27 -30.18 -9.09
CA SER A 171 6.48 -30.98 -9.29
C SER A 171 7.20 -30.70 -10.62
N ALA A 172 6.53 -30.00 -11.54
CA ALA A 172 6.99 -29.81 -12.91
C ALA A 172 7.18 -28.33 -13.28
N ALA A 173 6.41 -27.42 -12.68
CA ALA A 173 6.44 -26.00 -12.99
C ALA A 173 7.01 -25.14 -11.85
N ARG A 174 7.52 -23.98 -12.24
CA ARG A 174 8.04 -22.97 -11.30
C ARG A 174 6.95 -21.95 -11.05
N HIS A 175 6.70 -21.65 -9.78
CA HIS A 175 5.67 -20.69 -9.38
C HIS A 175 6.22 -19.68 -8.39
N SER A 176 5.69 -18.48 -8.44
CA SER A 176 6.02 -17.40 -7.52
C SER A 176 4.74 -16.77 -6.99
N LEU A 177 4.89 -15.80 -6.10
CA LEU A 177 3.78 -14.99 -5.65
C LEU A 177 4.20 -13.54 -5.47
N VAL A 178 3.33 -12.63 -5.87
CA VAL A 178 3.46 -11.19 -5.64
C VAL A 178 2.08 -10.59 -5.38
N VAL A 179 2.01 -9.62 -4.46
CA VAL A 179 0.84 -8.77 -4.30
C VAL A 179 1.02 -7.53 -5.17
N MET A 180 0.10 -7.31 -6.09
CA MET A 180 0.11 -6.15 -6.98
C MET A 180 -1.20 -5.38 -6.86
N GLN A 181 -1.15 -4.06 -7.06
CA GLN A 181 -2.36 -3.25 -7.03
C GLN A 181 -3.25 -3.63 -8.21
N GLU A 182 -4.55 -3.82 -7.95
CA GLU A 182 -5.51 -4.15 -9.00
C GLU A 182 -5.69 -2.98 -9.98
N ARG A 183 -5.89 -3.35 -11.25
CA ARG A 183 -6.09 -2.48 -12.42
C ARG A 183 -7.12 -3.12 -13.34
N GLU A 184 -7.44 -2.45 -14.43
CA GLU A 184 -8.38 -2.97 -15.45
C GLU A 184 -7.89 -4.28 -16.11
N LYS A 185 -6.57 -4.42 -16.33
CA LYS A 185 -5.99 -5.60 -16.99
C LYS A 185 -5.01 -6.30 -16.08
N LEU A 186 -5.16 -7.61 -15.98
CA LEU A 186 -4.20 -8.45 -15.28
C LEU A 186 -2.81 -8.33 -15.95
N PRO A 187 -1.74 -8.17 -15.17
CA PRO A 187 -0.39 -8.10 -15.72
C PRO A 187 0.04 -9.46 -16.27
N SER A 188 0.91 -9.45 -17.28
CA SER A 188 1.46 -10.67 -17.87
C SER A 188 2.51 -11.35 -16.99
N GLU A 189 3.10 -10.63 -16.03
CA GLU A 189 4.18 -11.10 -15.15
C GLU A 189 4.27 -10.21 -13.90
N ALA A 190 5.15 -10.56 -12.96
CA ALA A 190 5.37 -9.75 -11.76
C ALA A 190 5.87 -8.34 -12.09
N GLY A 191 5.21 -7.35 -11.48
CA GLY A 191 5.67 -5.97 -11.44
C GLY A 191 6.10 -5.53 -10.04
N ARG A 192 6.03 -4.23 -9.77
CA ARG A 192 6.32 -3.68 -8.45
C ARG A 192 5.30 -4.19 -7.43
N PRO A 193 5.73 -4.77 -6.29
CA PRO A 193 4.82 -5.16 -5.23
C PRO A 193 4.05 -3.96 -4.67
N ALA A 194 2.79 -4.17 -4.30
CA ALA A 194 1.95 -3.13 -3.72
C ALA A 194 2.36 -2.76 -2.29
N PHE A 195 2.91 -3.74 -1.55
CA PHE A 195 3.42 -3.54 -0.20
C PHE A 195 4.87 -4.00 -0.11
N THR A 196 5.63 -3.38 0.79
CA THR A 196 7.00 -3.81 1.09
C THR A 196 7.01 -5.27 1.50
N ASN A 197 7.89 -6.08 0.91
CA ASN A 197 8.04 -7.52 1.14
C ASN A 197 6.84 -8.41 0.76
N ALA A 198 5.80 -7.90 0.10
CA ALA A 198 4.68 -8.70 -0.39
C ALA A 198 5.00 -9.39 -1.73
N VAL A 199 6.14 -10.08 -1.76
CA VAL A 199 6.70 -10.74 -2.94
C VAL A 199 7.61 -11.88 -2.52
N THR A 200 7.58 -12.97 -3.28
CA THR A 200 8.50 -14.09 -3.12
C THR A 200 9.89 -13.75 -3.66
N ARG A 201 10.91 -14.49 -3.22
CA ARG A 201 12.33 -14.27 -3.58
C ARG A 201 12.63 -14.32 -5.08
N GLN A 202 11.84 -15.06 -5.87
CA GLN A 202 12.04 -15.22 -7.31
C GLN A 202 10.75 -14.91 -8.08
N PRO A 203 10.32 -13.64 -8.15
CA PRO A 203 9.00 -13.29 -8.65
C PRO A 203 8.81 -13.56 -10.15
N LEU A 204 9.81 -13.23 -10.98
CA LEU A 204 9.73 -13.49 -12.43
C LEU A 204 10.18 -14.90 -12.79
N ALA A 205 11.24 -15.40 -12.16
CA ALA A 205 11.80 -16.71 -12.49
C ALA A 205 10.92 -17.86 -11.96
N GLY A 206 10.22 -17.67 -10.83
CA GLY A 206 9.53 -18.74 -10.14
C GLY A 206 10.45 -19.49 -9.19
N MET A 207 9.90 -19.95 -8.07
CA MET A 207 10.57 -20.85 -7.13
C MET A 207 10.59 -22.26 -7.71
N GLU A 208 11.67 -23.02 -7.50
CA GLU A 208 11.72 -24.43 -7.91
C GLU A 208 10.62 -25.29 -7.28
N PRO A 209 10.25 -26.42 -7.91
CA PRO A 209 9.39 -27.43 -7.31
C PRO A 209 9.74 -27.78 -5.85
N GLY A 210 8.72 -27.90 -5.02
CA GLY A 210 8.84 -28.24 -3.59
C GLY A 210 9.43 -27.13 -2.71
N ARG A 211 9.78 -25.96 -3.25
CA ARG A 211 10.38 -24.89 -2.47
C ARG A 211 9.35 -24.05 -1.74
N THR A 212 9.75 -23.60 -0.56
CA THR A 212 8.97 -22.70 0.29
C THR A 212 9.61 -21.33 0.37
N ASP A 213 8.76 -20.30 0.47
CA ASP A 213 9.17 -18.95 0.82
C ASP A 213 8.28 -18.39 1.93
N VAL A 214 8.88 -17.73 2.91
CA VAL A 214 8.17 -17.16 4.06
C VAL A 214 8.56 -15.69 4.15
N THR A 215 7.56 -14.82 4.19
CA THR A 215 7.78 -13.39 4.41
C THR A 215 6.58 -12.79 5.12
N THR A 216 6.70 -11.54 5.48
CA THR A 216 5.70 -10.76 6.20
C THR A 216 5.61 -9.39 5.58
N PHE A 217 4.39 -8.90 5.42
CA PHE A 217 4.11 -7.52 5.00
C PHE A 217 2.98 -6.92 5.85
N VAL A 218 2.86 -5.61 5.83
CA VAL A 218 1.74 -4.90 6.48
C VAL A 218 0.75 -4.46 5.40
N ALA A 219 -0.52 -4.78 5.59
CA ALA A 219 -1.61 -4.36 4.71
C ALA A 219 -2.00 -2.90 5.01
N GLU A 220 -1.09 -1.96 4.75
CA GLU A 220 -1.16 -0.58 5.25
C GLU A 220 -2.18 0.30 4.52
N ASP A 221 -2.39 0.04 3.22
CA ASP A 221 -3.32 0.78 2.38
C ASP A 221 -4.58 -0.04 2.09
N ALA A 222 -5.75 0.57 2.31
CA ALA A 222 -7.02 -0.05 1.93
C ALA A 222 -7.21 0.00 0.41
N GLY A 223 -7.75 -1.08 -0.16
CA GLY A 223 -7.95 -1.18 -1.60
C GLY A 223 -8.07 -2.61 -2.10
N TRP A 224 -8.05 -2.72 -3.42
CA TRP A 224 -8.13 -3.98 -4.16
C TRP A 224 -6.78 -4.29 -4.79
N TYR A 225 -6.39 -5.55 -4.68
CA TYR A 225 -5.09 -6.07 -5.06
C TYR A 225 -5.27 -7.46 -5.66
N TRP A 226 -4.31 -7.85 -6.49
CA TRP A 226 -4.14 -9.24 -6.88
C TRP A 226 -3.07 -9.89 -6.02
N LEU A 227 -3.31 -11.13 -5.66
CA LEU A 227 -2.32 -12.05 -5.15
C LEU A 227 -2.07 -13.08 -6.27
N LEU A 228 -1.03 -12.85 -7.07
CA LEU A 228 -0.86 -13.53 -8.37
C LEU A 228 0.50 -14.19 -8.51
N CYS A 229 0.58 -15.19 -9.39
CA CYS A 229 1.84 -15.76 -9.82
C CYS A 229 2.58 -14.81 -10.76
N GLY A 230 3.82 -14.50 -10.41
CA GLY A 230 4.65 -13.53 -11.11
C GLY A 230 5.38 -14.07 -12.33
N VAL A 231 5.36 -15.38 -12.55
CA VAL A 231 5.99 -16.02 -13.70
C VAL A 231 5.25 -15.62 -14.98
N PRO A 232 5.94 -15.24 -16.07
CA PRO A 232 5.29 -14.78 -17.28
C PRO A 232 4.19 -15.72 -17.80
N GLY A 233 3.00 -15.18 -18.01
CA GLY A 233 1.82 -15.87 -18.51
C GLY A 233 0.99 -16.62 -17.46
N HIS A 234 1.53 -16.93 -16.28
CA HIS A 234 0.85 -17.79 -15.30
C HIS A 234 -0.41 -17.13 -14.71
N ALA A 235 -0.32 -15.84 -14.34
CA ALA A 235 -1.48 -15.11 -13.83
C ALA A 235 -2.59 -15.02 -14.88
N ILE A 236 -2.26 -14.68 -16.14
CA ILE A 236 -3.23 -14.62 -17.25
C ILE A 236 -3.83 -15.99 -17.55
N ALA A 237 -3.06 -17.06 -17.36
CA ALA A 237 -3.59 -18.42 -17.45
C ALA A 237 -4.53 -18.79 -16.30
N GLY A 238 -4.70 -17.92 -15.29
CA GLY A 238 -5.67 -18.06 -14.20
C GLY A 238 -5.06 -18.24 -12.81
N GLU A 239 -3.73 -18.16 -12.65
CA GLU A 239 -3.06 -18.38 -11.35
C GLU A 239 -3.02 -17.10 -10.49
N TYR A 240 -4.19 -16.66 -10.03
CA TYR A 240 -4.31 -15.53 -9.10
C TYR A 240 -5.56 -15.61 -8.22
N LEU A 241 -5.48 -14.96 -7.06
CA LEU A 241 -6.57 -14.69 -6.12
C LEU A 241 -6.79 -13.17 -6.01
N GLY A 242 -7.97 -12.77 -5.55
CA GLY A 242 -8.18 -11.40 -5.08
C GLY A 242 -7.65 -11.21 -3.67
N LEU A 243 -7.08 -10.04 -3.38
CA LEU A 243 -6.78 -9.55 -2.04
C LEU A 243 -7.46 -8.18 -1.83
N LYS A 244 -8.32 -8.08 -0.81
CA LYS A 244 -8.95 -6.81 -0.41
C LYS A 244 -8.37 -6.41 0.93
N VAL A 245 -7.74 -5.25 0.99
CA VAL A 245 -7.41 -4.62 2.27
C VAL A 245 -8.57 -3.72 2.64
N ASP A 246 -9.29 -4.08 3.69
CA ASP A 246 -10.54 -3.45 4.07
C ASP A 246 -10.35 -2.61 5.35
N ALA A 247 -10.73 -1.33 5.29
CA ALA A 247 -10.60 -0.40 6.41
C ALA A 247 -11.61 -0.68 7.54
N GLU A 248 -12.69 -1.39 7.24
CA GLU A 248 -13.82 -1.67 8.15
C GLU A 248 -13.80 -3.10 8.67
N ALA A 249 -13.08 -4.02 8.01
CA ALA A 249 -12.95 -5.38 8.48
C ALA A 249 -12.23 -5.44 9.83
N THR A 250 -12.73 -6.27 10.73
CA THR A 250 -12.17 -6.49 12.07
C THR A 250 -11.49 -7.85 12.23
N ALA A 251 -11.64 -8.73 11.23
CA ALA A 251 -11.01 -10.04 11.13
C ALA A 251 -10.78 -10.40 9.66
N PRO A 252 -9.79 -11.26 9.34
CA PRO A 252 -9.62 -11.76 7.99
C PRO A 252 -10.75 -12.72 7.61
N SER A 253 -11.10 -12.76 6.33
CA SER A 253 -12.12 -13.67 5.81
C SER A 253 -11.83 -14.03 4.35
N LEU A 254 -12.53 -15.05 3.85
CA LEU A 254 -12.47 -15.45 2.46
C LEU A 254 -13.87 -15.34 1.85
N VAL A 255 -13.99 -14.59 0.75
CA VAL A 255 -15.26 -14.40 0.06
C VAL A 255 -15.16 -15.06 -1.30
N ARG A 256 -16.10 -15.96 -1.63
CA ARG A 256 -16.26 -16.47 -3.00
C ARG A 256 -16.68 -15.31 -3.91
N THR A 257 -15.88 -15.01 -4.91
CA THR A 257 -16.32 -14.12 -5.98
C THR A 257 -17.16 -14.98 -6.92
N ARG A 258 -18.32 -14.47 -7.34
CA ARG A 258 -18.99 -15.13 -8.46
C ARG A 258 -18.08 -14.98 -9.67
N PRO A 259 -17.99 -15.99 -10.55
CA PRO A 259 -17.41 -15.79 -11.86
C PRO A 259 -18.06 -14.56 -12.49
N ALA A 260 -17.27 -13.68 -13.10
CA ALA A 260 -17.83 -12.76 -14.08
C ALA A 260 -18.56 -13.66 -15.09
N GLY A 261 -19.87 -13.48 -15.23
CA GLY A 261 -20.66 -14.26 -16.19
C GLY A 261 -20.09 -14.11 -17.61
N PRO A 262 -20.41 -15.04 -18.52
CA PRO A 262 -19.97 -14.96 -19.91
C PRO A 262 -20.41 -13.65 -20.58
#